data_AF-L7FG39-F1
#
_entry.id   AF-L7FG39-F1
#
_cell.length_a   1.000
_cell.length_b   1.000
_cell.length_c   1.000
_cell.angle_alpha   90.00
_cell.angle_beta   90.00
_cell.angle_gamma   90.00
#
_symmetry.space_group_name_H-M   'P 1'
#
loop_
_entity.id
_entity.type
_entity.pdbx_description
1 polymer ?
#
loop_
_entity_poly.entity_id
_entity_poly.type
_entity_poly.pdbx_seq_one_letter_code
_entity_poly.pdbx_strand_id
1 'polypeptide(L)'
;MVAVDGTTLSVPDEEAVTWRFPKNRGVMLEFGYPLLRRVTLAECGTRALIGAAFGPDTTGELGYAHRLLHHLDASMVLLADAYYDAFDFLEAVTGTGASFLLRSTRKRCPTVRRPLPDGSFLTTVPPGKYQAGRGYGRLEVRIIEARMTVTLADGTRRTELWRLMTSLMDAGRYPARELITLYHRRWQAETCYFSLKSTILDGRVLRPRTVPGSSRRSTPC
;
A
#
# COMPACT_ATOMS: atom_id res chain seq x y z
N MET A 1 1.17 -15.17 -0.63
CA MET A 1 1.25 -13.87 0.08
C MET A 1 0.80 -12.80 -0.87
N VAL A 2 0.26 -11.69 -0.41
CA VAL A 2 -0.21 -10.64 -1.31
C VAL A 2 0.44 -9.31 -0.97
N ALA A 3 0.69 -8.48 -1.96
CA ALA A 3 1.29 -7.16 -1.76
C ALA A 3 0.46 -6.09 -2.46
N VAL A 4 0.35 -4.93 -1.80
CA VAL A 4 -0.29 -3.73 -2.35
C VAL A 4 0.78 -2.70 -2.70
N ASP A 5 0.71 -2.17 -3.91
CA ASP A 5 1.55 -1.06 -4.37
C ASP A 5 0.71 -0.06 -5.16
N GLY A 6 1.06 1.21 -4.99
CA GLY A 6 0.45 2.32 -5.70
C GLY A 6 1.44 3.05 -6.57
N THR A 7 0.97 3.53 -7.72
CA THR A 7 1.77 4.37 -8.60
C THR A 7 0.87 5.32 -9.39
N THR A 8 1.46 6.43 -9.83
CA THR A 8 0.78 7.40 -10.69
C THR A 8 1.30 7.28 -12.11
N LEU A 9 0.40 7.49 -13.06
CA LEU A 9 0.66 7.47 -14.49
C LEU A 9 0.19 8.81 -15.06
N SER A 10 1.02 9.45 -15.89
CA SER A 10 0.63 10.64 -16.61
C SER A 10 -0.37 10.31 -17.72
N VAL A 11 -1.49 11.04 -17.76
CA VAL A 11 -2.48 10.94 -18.84
C VAL A 11 -2.43 12.16 -19.76
N PRO A 12 -2.99 12.10 -20.97
CA PRO A 12 -3.00 13.22 -21.90
C PRO A 12 -3.73 14.42 -21.30
N ASP A 13 -3.19 15.59 -21.57
CA ASP A 13 -3.78 16.87 -21.22
C ASP A 13 -4.81 17.29 -22.29
N GLU A 14 -5.91 16.57 -22.35
CA GLU A 14 -7.00 16.80 -23.31
C GLU A 14 -8.33 16.95 -22.53
N GLU A 15 -9.22 17.85 -22.98
CA GLU A 15 -10.50 18.15 -22.30
C GLU A 15 -11.36 16.89 -22.06
N ALA A 16 -11.30 15.93 -22.98
CA ALA A 16 -11.98 14.63 -22.89
C ALA A 16 -11.53 13.77 -21.71
N VAL A 17 -10.37 14.05 -21.12
CA VAL A 17 -9.75 13.31 -20.01
C VAL A 17 -9.71 14.16 -18.73
N THR A 18 -9.46 15.46 -18.85
CA THR A 18 -9.24 16.36 -17.70
C THR A 18 -10.48 16.58 -16.83
N TRP A 19 -11.69 16.40 -17.38
CA TRP A 19 -12.93 16.44 -16.58
C TRP A 19 -12.95 15.34 -15.49
N ARG A 20 -12.34 14.18 -15.77
CA ARG A 20 -12.31 13.01 -14.88
C ARG A 20 -11.01 12.91 -14.07
N PHE A 21 -9.90 13.33 -14.68
CA PHE A 21 -8.56 13.37 -14.12
C PHE A 21 -8.10 14.83 -14.11
N PRO A 22 -8.43 15.61 -13.08
CA PRO A 22 -8.04 17.01 -13.04
C PRO A 22 -6.52 17.14 -12.89
N LYS A 23 -5.98 18.24 -13.40
CA LYS A 23 -4.59 18.63 -13.15
C LYS A 23 -4.37 18.97 -11.69
N ASN A 24 -3.10 18.86 -11.29
CA ASN A 24 -2.67 19.41 -10.02
C ASN A 24 -2.81 20.93 -10.03
N ARG A 25 -3.46 21.47 -9.00
CA ARG A 25 -3.67 22.90 -8.78
C ARG A 25 -2.82 23.35 -7.61
N GLY A 26 -1.92 24.30 -7.87
CA GLY A 26 -1.30 25.12 -6.82
C GLY A 26 -2.23 26.26 -6.42
N VAL A 27 -1.75 27.14 -5.53
CA VAL A 27 -2.51 28.30 -5.02
C VAL A 27 -2.91 29.28 -6.14
N MET A 28 -2.11 29.37 -7.21
CA MET A 28 -2.31 30.34 -8.30
C MET A 28 -2.38 29.72 -9.71
N LEU A 29 -1.87 28.52 -9.94
CA LEU A 29 -1.75 27.93 -11.28
C LEU A 29 -1.97 26.41 -11.29
N GLU A 30 -2.55 25.91 -12.38
CA GLU A 30 -2.50 24.49 -12.76
C GLU A 30 -1.15 24.17 -13.38
N PHE A 31 -0.56 23.03 -13.01
CA PHE A 31 0.73 22.61 -13.56
C PHE A 31 0.84 21.09 -13.68
N GLY A 32 1.70 20.67 -14.62
CA GLY A 32 1.95 19.26 -14.91
C GLY A 32 0.85 18.58 -15.72
N TYR A 33 1.08 17.31 -16.04
CA TYR A 33 0.08 16.45 -16.65
C TYR A 33 -0.94 15.99 -15.61
N PRO A 34 -2.20 15.74 -16.00
CA PRO A 34 -3.12 15.07 -15.12
C PRO A 34 -2.62 13.66 -14.79
N LEU A 35 -2.89 13.23 -13.56
CA LEU A 35 -2.38 11.98 -13.02
C LEU A 35 -3.52 10.98 -12.80
N LEU A 36 -3.33 9.79 -13.34
CA LEU A 36 -4.12 8.61 -13.05
C LEU A 36 -3.36 7.79 -12.01
N ARG A 37 -3.99 7.60 -10.86
CA ARG A 37 -3.49 6.72 -9.80
C ARG A 37 -3.96 5.31 -10.05
N ARG A 38 -3.03 4.36 -9.97
CA ARG A 38 -3.25 2.92 -10.00
C ARG A 38 -2.79 2.34 -8.68
N VAL A 39 -3.63 1.53 -8.05
CA VAL A 39 -3.25 0.68 -6.92
C VAL A 39 -3.53 -0.76 -7.30
N THR A 40 -2.55 -1.64 -7.07
CA THR A 40 -2.63 -3.06 -7.44
C THR A 40 -2.42 -3.95 -6.24
N LEU A 41 -3.19 -5.03 -6.17
CA LEU A 41 -2.98 -6.15 -5.28
C LEU A 41 -2.46 -7.33 -6.12
N ALA A 42 -1.30 -7.87 -5.75
CA ALA A 42 -0.68 -8.96 -6.49
C ALA A 42 -0.14 -10.04 -5.54
N GLU A 43 -0.14 -11.29 -5.99
CA GLU A 43 0.46 -12.41 -5.26
C GLU A 43 1.98 -12.37 -5.41
N CYS A 44 2.73 -12.44 -4.30
CA CYS A 44 4.17 -12.18 -4.31
C CYS A 44 5.02 -13.30 -4.95
N GLY A 45 4.57 -14.55 -4.95
CA GLY A 45 5.35 -15.68 -5.48
C GLY A 45 5.21 -15.84 -7.00
N THR A 46 3.98 -15.93 -7.47
CA THR A 46 3.57 -16.07 -8.87
C THR A 46 3.55 -14.75 -9.63
N ARG A 47 3.53 -13.61 -8.92
CA ARG A 47 3.36 -12.26 -9.49
C ARG A 47 2.02 -12.07 -10.20
N ALA A 48 1.05 -12.93 -9.92
CA ALA A 48 -0.29 -12.82 -10.47
C ALA A 48 -1.00 -11.57 -9.93
N LEU A 49 -1.60 -10.78 -10.81
CA LEU A 49 -2.45 -9.65 -10.41
C LEU A 49 -3.78 -10.20 -9.89
N ILE A 50 -4.11 -9.88 -8.64
CA ILE A 50 -5.37 -10.28 -7.99
C ILE A 50 -6.44 -9.22 -8.27
N GLY A 51 -6.06 -7.95 -8.20
CA GLY A 51 -6.97 -6.84 -8.44
C GLY A 51 -6.23 -5.53 -8.69
N ALA A 52 -6.88 -4.60 -9.37
CA ALA A 52 -6.36 -3.26 -9.60
C ALA A 52 -7.50 -2.23 -9.53
N ALA A 53 -7.21 -1.11 -8.87
CA ALA A 53 -8.10 0.03 -8.81
C ALA A 53 -7.43 1.23 -9.47
N PHE A 54 -8.21 1.98 -10.24
CA PHE A 54 -7.75 3.14 -11.00
C PHE A 54 -8.64 4.35 -10.73
N GLY A 55 -8.06 5.54 -10.84
CA GLY A 55 -8.82 6.78 -10.86
C GLY A 55 -7.95 8.00 -10.66
N PRO A 56 -8.55 9.18 -10.40
CA PRO A 56 -7.82 10.42 -10.23
C PRO A 56 -6.92 10.37 -9.00
N ASP A 57 -5.82 11.13 -9.07
CA ASP A 57 -4.86 11.28 -7.98
C ASP A 57 -5.43 11.98 -6.74
N THR A 58 -6.57 12.66 -6.88
CA THR A 58 -7.30 13.31 -5.78
C THR A 58 -7.78 12.32 -4.72
N THR A 59 -7.98 11.05 -5.10
CA THR A 59 -8.20 9.95 -4.15
C THR A 59 -6.84 9.36 -3.82
N GLY A 60 -6.34 9.57 -2.61
CA GLY A 60 -5.04 9.02 -2.20
C GLY A 60 -4.97 7.49 -2.31
N GLU A 61 -3.75 6.95 -2.29
CA GLU A 61 -3.47 5.50 -2.46
C GLU A 61 -4.27 4.61 -1.51
N LEU A 62 -4.39 5.02 -0.25
CA LEU A 62 -5.16 4.32 0.79
C LEU A 62 -6.63 4.16 0.39
N GLY A 63 -7.23 5.19 -0.22
CA GLY A 63 -8.62 5.15 -0.66
C GLY A 63 -8.87 4.11 -1.74
N TYR A 64 -7.92 3.89 -2.64
CA TYR A 64 -8.00 2.82 -3.63
C TYR A 64 -7.67 1.44 -3.05
N ALA A 65 -6.71 1.36 -2.13
CA ALA A 65 -6.39 0.10 -1.45
C ALA A 65 -7.60 -0.46 -0.67
N HIS A 66 -8.40 0.41 -0.02
CA HIS A 66 -9.66 0.00 0.61
C HIS A 66 -10.61 -0.71 -0.35
N ARG A 67 -10.66 -0.29 -1.62
CA ARG A 67 -11.53 -0.92 -2.64
C ARG A 67 -11.09 -2.33 -3.00
N LEU A 68 -9.83 -2.68 -2.74
CA LEU A 68 -9.27 -4.00 -3.06
C LEU A 68 -9.37 -4.99 -1.89
N LEU A 69 -9.81 -4.56 -0.70
CA LEU A 69 -9.86 -5.42 0.48
C LEU A 69 -10.81 -6.60 0.33
N HIS A 70 -11.82 -6.50 -0.53
CA HIS A 70 -12.75 -7.61 -0.81
C HIS A 70 -12.08 -8.83 -1.47
N HIS A 71 -10.85 -8.69 -1.96
CA HIS A 71 -10.05 -9.81 -2.46
C HIS A 71 -9.26 -10.53 -1.36
N LEU A 72 -9.21 -9.97 -0.15
CA LEU A 72 -8.45 -10.55 0.95
C LEU A 72 -9.32 -11.56 1.72
N ASP A 73 -8.66 -12.62 2.19
CA ASP A 73 -9.27 -13.63 3.05
C ASP A 73 -8.27 -14.10 4.12
N ALA A 74 -8.75 -14.95 5.04
CA ALA A 74 -7.99 -15.44 6.18
C ALA A 74 -6.75 -16.29 5.85
N SER A 75 -6.60 -16.76 4.61
CA SER A 75 -5.39 -17.45 4.14
C SER A 75 -4.26 -16.50 3.76
N MET A 76 -4.55 -15.20 3.64
CA MET A 76 -3.63 -14.22 3.09
C MET A 76 -2.86 -13.45 4.17
N VAL A 77 -1.60 -13.14 3.83
CA VAL A 77 -0.78 -12.13 4.53
C VAL A 77 -0.52 -10.99 3.56
N LEU A 78 -1.06 -9.81 3.88
CA LEU A 78 -0.86 -8.56 3.13
C LEU A 78 0.48 -7.93 3.52
N LEU A 79 1.34 -7.75 2.52
CA LEU A 79 2.59 -7.01 2.63
C LEU A 79 2.43 -5.60 2.06
N ALA A 80 2.80 -4.58 2.84
CA ALA A 80 2.64 -3.19 2.43
C ALA A 80 3.75 -2.28 2.97
N ASP A 81 3.95 -1.12 2.35
CA ASP A 81 4.89 -0.10 2.85
C ASP A 81 4.28 0.81 3.90
N ALA A 82 5.11 1.68 4.48
CA ALA A 82 4.74 2.59 5.56
C ALA A 82 3.66 3.61 5.21
N TYR A 83 3.33 3.77 3.93
CA TYR A 83 2.19 4.57 3.52
C TYR A 83 0.84 3.94 3.95
N TYR A 84 0.80 2.61 4.09
CA TYR A 84 -0.40 1.84 4.41
C TYR A 84 -0.60 1.59 5.91
N ASP A 85 0.16 2.27 6.78
CA ASP A 85 0.12 2.05 8.24
C ASP A 85 -1.04 2.77 8.96
N ALA A 86 -2.03 3.25 8.22
CA ALA A 86 -3.21 3.92 8.76
C ALA A 86 -4.08 2.95 9.57
N PHE A 87 -4.59 3.41 10.73
CA PHE A 87 -5.38 2.57 11.64
C PHE A 87 -6.63 1.99 10.94
N ASP A 88 -7.44 2.85 10.31
CA ASP A 88 -8.70 2.43 9.67
C ASP A 88 -8.45 1.40 8.55
N PHE A 89 -7.31 1.51 7.86
CA PHE A 89 -6.90 0.54 6.85
C PHE A 89 -6.53 -0.80 7.46
N LEU A 90 -5.70 -0.80 8.51
CA LEU A 90 -5.29 -2.04 9.19
C LEU A 90 -6.45 -2.73 9.90
N GLU A 91 -7.38 -1.96 10.49
CA GLU A 91 -8.63 -2.47 11.04
C GLU A 91 -9.49 -3.10 9.94
N ALA A 92 -9.62 -2.45 8.78
CA ALA A 92 -10.36 -3.02 7.66
C ALA A 92 -9.70 -4.29 7.10
N VAL A 93 -8.36 -4.36 6.99
CA VAL A 93 -7.63 -5.57 6.58
C VAL A 93 -7.89 -6.70 7.57
N THR A 94 -7.73 -6.46 8.87
CA THR A 94 -8.02 -7.48 9.90
C THR A 94 -9.49 -7.91 9.91
N GLY A 95 -10.41 -7.00 9.59
CA GLY A 95 -11.83 -7.32 9.39
C GLY A 95 -12.12 -8.31 8.25
N THR A 96 -11.22 -8.46 7.27
CA THR A 96 -11.33 -9.50 6.23
C THR A 96 -10.89 -10.89 6.70
N GLY A 97 -10.31 -10.98 7.91
CA GLY A 97 -9.63 -12.17 8.42
C GLY A 97 -8.17 -12.30 7.95
N ALA A 98 -7.76 -11.54 6.94
CA ALA A 98 -6.38 -11.53 6.49
C ALA A 98 -5.43 -10.97 7.56
N SER A 99 -4.21 -11.49 7.56
CA SER A 99 -3.11 -10.93 8.34
C SER A 99 -2.35 -9.87 7.56
N PHE A 100 -1.60 -9.01 8.24
CA PHE A 100 -0.73 -8.04 7.58
C PHE A 100 0.69 -8.06 8.15
N LEU A 101 1.65 -7.64 7.32
CA LEU A 101 3.03 -7.34 7.70
C LEU A 101 3.51 -6.14 6.87
N LEU A 102 3.70 -5.00 7.54
CA LEU A 102 4.09 -3.77 6.87
C LEU A 102 5.22 -3.04 7.59
N ARG A 103 5.91 -2.14 6.89
CA ARG A 103 6.83 -1.18 7.53
C ARG A 103 6.01 -0.14 8.28
N SER A 104 6.23 0.05 9.57
CA SER A 104 5.65 1.16 10.34
C SER A 104 6.38 2.46 10.00
N THR A 105 5.65 3.57 9.89
CA THR A 105 6.27 4.89 9.74
C THR A 105 7.11 5.26 10.96
N ARG A 106 8.20 6.01 10.75
CA ARG A 106 9.08 6.48 11.84
C ARG A 106 8.37 7.44 12.80
N LYS A 107 7.30 8.11 12.34
CA LYS A 107 6.50 9.03 13.17
C LYS A 107 5.72 8.31 14.28
N ARG A 108 5.49 6.99 14.15
CA ARG A 108 4.86 6.19 15.20
C ARG A 108 5.91 5.77 16.23
N CYS A 109 5.69 6.19 17.47
CA CYS A 109 6.44 5.75 18.65
C CYS A 109 5.54 4.86 19.52
N PRO A 110 5.26 3.60 19.11
CA PRO A 110 4.42 2.72 19.89
C PRO A 110 5.09 2.39 21.22
N THR A 111 4.33 2.50 22.31
CA THR A 111 4.79 2.10 23.64
C THR A 111 4.94 0.57 23.68
N VAL A 112 6.06 0.09 24.21
CA VAL A 112 6.26 -1.35 24.48
C VAL A 112 5.29 -1.75 25.58
N ARG A 113 4.33 -2.64 25.27
CA ARG A 113 3.38 -3.15 26.29
C ARG A 113 3.75 -4.53 26.80
N ARG A 114 4.08 -5.44 25.89
CA ARG A 114 4.48 -6.82 26.25
C ARG A 114 5.63 -7.29 25.39
N PRO A 115 6.86 -7.41 25.92
CA PRO A 115 7.98 -7.98 25.18
C PRO A 115 7.76 -9.48 24.92
N LEU A 116 8.32 -9.98 23.82
CA LEU A 116 8.28 -11.38 23.40
C LEU A 116 9.70 -11.96 23.35
N PRO A 117 9.86 -13.31 23.46
CA PRO A 117 11.18 -13.94 23.57
C PRO A 117 12.12 -13.74 22.38
N ASP A 118 11.59 -13.39 21.20
CA ASP A 118 12.38 -13.16 19.99
C ASP A 118 12.75 -11.68 19.76
N GLY A 119 12.62 -10.85 20.80
CA GLY A 119 12.98 -9.43 20.78
C GLY A 119 11.91 -8.50 20.20
N SER A 120 10.81 -9.04 19.70
CA SER A 120 9.63 -8.27 19.30
C SER A 120 8.75 -7.91 20.51
N PHE A 121 7.74 -7.08 20.31
CA PHE A 121 6.81 -6.74 21.39
C PHE A 121 5.39 -6.47 20.89
N LEU A 122 4.40 -6.75 21.73
CA LEU A 122 3.01 -6.39 21.48
C LEU A 122 2.74 -4.96 21.95
N THR A 123 1.89 -4.27 21.21
CA THR A 123 1.41 -2.92 21.48
C THR A 123 0.01 -2.72 20.90
N THR A 124 -0.58 -1.55 21.14
CA THR A 124 -1.85 -1.17 20.54
C THR A 124 -1.67 0.10 19.70
N VAL A 125 -2.17 0.08 18.47
CA VAL A 125 -2.27 1.29 17.65
C VAL A 125 -3.59 1.98 17.95
N PRO A 126 -3.58 3.25 18.39
CA PRO A 126 -4.80 4.02 18.54
C PRO A 126 -5.29 4.55 17.18
N PRO A 127 -6.60 4.78 17.00
CA PRO A 127 -7.12 5.49 15.86
C PRO A 127 -6.61 6.94 15.87
N GLY A 128 -6.48 7.52 14.68
CA GLY A 128 -6.12 8.93 14.54
C GLY A 128 -7.23 9.89 14.93
N LYS A 129 -8.48 9.41 15.03
CA LYS A 129 -9.66 10.20 15.38
C LYS A 129 -10.57 9.41 16.30
N TYR A 130 -11.23 10.12 17.22
CA TYR A 130 -12.30 9.53 18.02
C TYR A 130 -13.50 9.22 17.13
N GLN A 131 -14.08 8.02 17.26
CA GLN A 131 -15.33 7.65 16.59
C GLN A 131 -16.44 7.54 17.64
N ALA A 132 -17.48 8.38 17.52
CA ALA A 132 -18.64 8.32 18.39
C ALA A 132 -19.29 6.92 18.32
N GLY A 133 -19.60 6.34 19.48
CA GLY A 133 -20.19 4.99 19.60
C GLY A 133 -19.19 3.82 19.56
N ARG A 134 -18.00 4.00 18.96
CA ARG A 134 -16.92 2.98 18.95
C ARG A 134 -15.74 3.33 19.88
N GLY A 135 -15.67 4.57 20.36
CA GLY A 135 -14.62 5.06 21.21
C GLY A 135 -13.27 5.18 20.48
N TYR A 136 -12.19 5.14 21.25
CA TYR A 136 -10.85 4.96 20.70
C TYR A 136 -10.64 3.46 20.48
N GLY A 137 -11.01 2.95 19.30
CA GLY A 137 -10.67 1.57 18.92
C GLY A 137 -9.21 1.24 19.24
N ARG A 138 -8.88 -0.03 19.43
CA ARG A 138 -7.49 -0.43 19.68
C ARG A 138 -7.17 -1.62 18.82
N LEU A 139 -6.24 -1.43 17.89
CA LEU A 139 -5.73 -2.52 17.09
C LEU A 139 -4.50 -3.06 17.80
N GLU A 140 -4.60 -4.28 18.31
CA GLU A 140 -3.44 -4.96 18.88
C GLU A 140 -2.53 -5.39 17.73
N VAL A 141 -1.25 -5.04 17.84
CA VAL A 141 -0.25 -5.35 16.83
C VAL A 141 1.03 -5.78 17.50
N ARG A 142 1.83 -6.53 16.75
CA ARG A 142 3.18 -6.86 17.11
C ARG A 142 4.17 -6.01 16.33
N ILE A 143 5.15 -5.48 17.04
CA ILE A 143 6.23 -4.69 16.50
C ILE A 143 7.52 -5.50 16.51
N ILE A 144 8.19 -5.49 15.37
CA ILE A 144 9.49 -6.12 15.16
C ILE A 144 10.47 -5.05 14.72
N GLU A 145 11.57 -4.89 15.45
CA GLU A 145 12.63 -3.95 15.08
C GLU A 145 13.74 -4.70 14.34
N ALA A 146 14.13 -4.19 13.17
CA ALA A 146 15.09 -4.82 12.30
C ALA A 146 16.09 -3.77 11.79
N ARG A 147 17.39 -4.07 11.91
CA ARG A 147 18.43 -3.25 11.27
C ARG A 147 18.62 -3.75 9.84
N MET A 148 18.35 -2.88 8.87
CA MET A 148 18.49 -3.16 7.45
C MET A 148 19.69 -2.42 6.90
N THR A 149 20.65 -3.16 6.35
CA THR A 149 21.78 -2.58 5.63
C THR A 149 21.45 -2.50 4.15
N VAL A 150 21.37 -1.27 3.64
CA VAL A 150 21.19 -0.97 2.22
C VAL A 150 22.55 -0.63 1.64
N THR A 151 22.96 -1.34 0.59
CA THR A 151 24.13 -0.98 -0.21
C THR A 151 23.64 -0.13 -1.38
N LEU A 152 24.06 1.12 -1.43
CA LEU A 152 23.77 2.05 -2.52
C LEU A 152 24.63 1.71 -3.75
N ALA A 153 24.24 2.24 -4.91
CA ALA A 153 24.91 1.96 -6.20
C ALA A 153 26.39 2.41 -6.23
N ASP A 154 26.76 3.37 -5.38
CA ASP A 154 28.13 3.86 -5.18
C ASP A 154 28.96 2.99 -4.23
N GLY A 155 28.40 1.88 -3.72
CA GLY A 155 29.04 0.99 -2.74
C GLY A 155 28.89 1.44 -1.29
N THR A 156 28.28 2.61 -1.03
CA THR A 156 28.04 3.10 0.33
C THR A 156 27.03 2.20 1.05
N ARG A 157 27.41 1.69 2.21
CA ARG A 157 26.52 0.88 3.07
C ARG A 157 25.87 1.77 4.12
N ARG A 158 24.55 1.85 4.09
CA ARG A 158 23.74 2.55 5.10
C ARG A 158 22.92 1.55 5.89
N THR A 159 23.13 1.50 7.19
CA THR A 159 22.28 0.71 8.10
C THR A 159 21.18 1.60 8.65
N GLU A 160 19.92 1.24 8.39
CA GLU A 160 18.75 1.91 8.93
C GLU A 160 17.98 0.98 9.87
N LEU A 161 17.46 1.54 10.96
CA LEU A 161 16.49 0.84 11.79
C LEU A 161 15.11 0.91 11.11
N TRP A 162 14.58 -0.24 10.76
CA TRP A 162 13.21 -0.42 10.31
C TRP A 162 12.38 -1.01 11.44
N ARG A 163 11.12 -0.60 11.49
CA ARG A 163 10.11 -1.15 12.38
C ARG A 163 9.06 -1.80 11.52
N LEU A 164 8.86 -3.09 11.68
CA LEU A 164 7.76 -3.83 11.05
C LEU A 164 6.60 -3.93 12.04
N MET A 165 5.39 -3.85 11.52
CA MET A 165 4.14 -4.00 12.26
C MET A 165 3.34 -5.15 11.64
N THR A 166 2.80 -6.03 12.48
CA THR A 166 2.06 -7.21 12.03
C THR A 166 0.91 -7.57 12.97
N SER A 167 -0.12 -8.22 12.41
CA SER A 167 -1.18 -8.90 13.16
C SER A 167 -0.81 -10.34 13.56
N LEU A 168 0.37 -10.84 13.18
CA LEU A 168 0.86 -12.18 13.51
C LEU A 168 1.49 -12.19 14.91
N MET A 169 0.65 -12.40 15.93
CA MET A 169 0.99 -12.14 17.34
C MET A 169 1.83 -13.23 18.01
N ASP A 170 1.77 -14.47 17.52
CA ASP A 170 2.46 -15.62 18.12
C ASP A 170 3.94 -15.67 17.67
N ALA A 171 4.86 -15.45 18.62
CA ALA A 171 6.30 -15.48 18.37
C ALA A 171 6.87 -16.88 18.11
N GLY A 172 6.24 -17.93 18.65
CA GLY A 172 6.65 -19.31 18.40
C GLY A 172 6.23 -19.77 17.01
N ARG A 173 5.00 -19.41 16.60
CA ARG A 173 4.48 -19.76 15.26
C ARG A 173 5.01 -18.86 14.16
N TYR A 174 5.25 -17.58 14.43
CA TYR A 174 5.72 -16.58 13.48
C TYR A 174 6.96 -15.85 14.03
N PRO A 175 8.16 -16.46 13.95
CA PRO A 175 9.38 -15.86 14.48
C PRO A 175 9.73 -14.54 13.77
N ALA A 176 10.19 -13.55 14.54
CA ALA A 176 10.54 -12.21 14.03
C ALA A 176 11.54 -12.27 12.87
N ARG A 177 12.56 -13.13 12.97
CA ARG A 177 13.57 -13.32 11.91
C ARG A 177 12.95 -13.72 10.57
N GLU A 178 11.93 -14.57 10.59
CA GLU A 178 11.29 -15.09 9.37
C GLU A 178 10.43 -14.00 8.73
N LEU A 179 9.70 -13.23 9.53
CA LEU A 179 8.94 -12.07 9.08
C LEU A 179 9.86 -10.98 8.51
N ILE A 180 11.03 -10.74 9.11
CA ILE A 180 12.04 -9.84 8.58
C ILE A 180 12.53 -10.31 7.20
N THR A 181 12.88 -11.58 7.05
CA THR A 181 13.30 -12.16 5.77
C THR A 181 12.17 -12.09 4.73
N LEU A 182 10.94 -12.37 5.13
CA LEU A 182 9.76 -12.28 4.28
C LEU A 182 9.57 -10.87 3.71
N TYR A 183 9.62 -9.86 4.59
CA TYR A 183 9.49 -8.47 4.19
C TYR A 183 10.66 -8.02 3.31
N HIS A 184 11.88 -8.46 3.62
CA HIS A 184 13.06 -8.17 2.82
C HIS A 184 12.97 -8.74 1.40
N ARG A 185 12.45 -9.97 1.24
CA ARG A 185 12.21 -10.57 -0.08
C ARG A 185 11.22 -9.75 -0.91
N ARG A 186 10.17 -9.20 -0.29
CA ARG A 186 9.24 -8.27 -0.96
C ARG A 186 9.95 -6.99 -1.40
N TRP A 187 10.79 -6.41 -0.53
CA TRP A 187 11.54 -5.20 -0.87
C TRP A 187 12.47 -5.44 -2.06
N GLN A 188 13.19 -6.57 -2.10
CA GLN A 188 13.94 -6.93 -3.31
C GLN A 188 13.04 -7.20 -4.52
N ALA A 189 11.83 -7.73 -4.29
CA ALA A 189 10.81 -7.90 -5.32
C ALA A 189 10.12 -6.59 -5.74
N GLU A 190 10.53 -5.41 -5.25
CA GLU A 190 10.16 -4.12 -5.88
C GLU A 190 10.54 -4.10 -7.36
N THR A 191 11.52 -4.92 -7.79
CA THR A 191 11.82 -5.17 -9.22
C THR A 191 10.65 -5.80 -9.98
N CYS A 192 9.73 -6.52 -9.33
CA CYS A 192 8.55 -7.11 -9.97
C CYS A 192 7.45 -6.07 -10.21
N TYR A 193 7.25 -5.14 -9.27
CA TYR A 193 6.44 -3.95 -9.50
C TYR A 193 7.11 -3.01 -10.51
N PHE A 194 8.45 -2.99 -10.56
CA PHE A 194 9.19 -2.28 -11.59
C PHE A 194 8.88 -2.85 -12.98
N SER A 195 8.75 -4.17 -13.17
CA SER A 195 8.29 -4.74 -14.45
C SER A 195 6.86 -4.31 -14.79
N LEU A 196 5.92 -4.31 -13.84
CA LEU A 196 4.57 -3.78 -14.06
C LEU A 196 4.51 -2.26 -14.26
N LYS A 197 5.53 -1.52 -13.82
CA LYS A 197 5.74 -0.10 -14.11
C LYS A 197 6.38 0.09 -15.49
N SER A 198 7.37 -0.73 -15.87
CA SER A 198 8.15 -0.60 -17.10
C SER A 198 7.40 -1.13 -18.33
N THR A 199 6.76 -2.30 -18.25
CA THR A 199 5.90 -2.86 -19.31
C THR A 199 4.62 -2.03 -19.49
N ILE A 200 4.18 -1.39 -18.39
CA ILE A 200 3.32 -0.21 -18.30
C ILE A 200 3.58 0.87 -19.34
N LEU A 201 4.79 1.40 -19.17
CA LEU A 201 5.10 2.78 -19.50
C LEU A 201 5.99 2.89 -20.71
N ASP A 202 7.04 2.07 -20.88
CA ASP A 202 8.07 2.31 -21.91
C ASP A 202 8.43 3.82 -22.09
N GLY A 203 8.38 4.59 -20.99
CA GLY A 203 8.56 6.04 -20.93
C GLY A 203 7.47 6.94 -21.57
N ARG A 204 6.29 6.44 -21.93
CA ARG A 204 5.28 7.16 -22.71
C ARG A 204 4.04 7.52 -21.89
N VAL A 205 3.50 8.72 -22.13
CA VAL A 205 2.15 9.12 -21.69
C VAL A 205 1.15 8.09 -22.20
N LEU A 206 0.20 7.68 -21.36
CA LEU A 206 -0.87 6.79 -21.78
C LEU A 206 -1.59 7.42 -22.98
N ARG A 207 -1.57 6.76 -24.14
CA ARG A 207 -2.19 7.26 -25.37
C ARG A 207 -3.73 7.13 -25.50
N PRO A 208 -4.51 6.47 -24.61
CA PRO A 208 -5.96 6.46 -24.77
C PRO A 208 -6.53 7.87 -24.58
N ARG A 209 -7.23 8.37 -25.60
CA ARG A 209 -7.90 9.69 -25.61
C ARG A 209 -9.33 9.66 -25.06
N THR A 210 -9.74 8.53 -24.49
CA THR A 210 -11.11 8.27 -24.05
C THR A 210 -11.11 7.42 -22.79
N VAL A 211 -11.89 7.82 -21.79
CA VAL A 211 -12.13 7.03 -20.57
C VAL A 211 -13.24 6.01 -20.86
N PRO A 212 -13.05 4.70 -20.61
CA PRO A 212 -14.14 3.73 -20.76
C PRO A 212 -15.22 4.00 -19.71
N GLY A 213 -16.41 4.41 -20.17
CA GLY A 213 -17.57 4.59 -19.28
C GLY A 213 -18.56 5.67 -19.72
N SER A 214 -19.18 5.51 -20.89
CA SER A 214 -20.56 5.99 -21.07
C SER A 214 -21.35 4.95 -21.85
N SER A 215 -22.43 4.47 -21.26
CA SER A 215 -23.43 3.63 -21.91
C SER A 215 -23.84 4.25 -23.26
N ARG A 216 -23.55 3.59 -24.38
CA ARG A 216 -24.31 3.82 -25.61
C ARG A 216 -25.73 3.37 -25.33
N ARG A 217 -26.62 4.32 -25.03
CA ARG A 217 -28.05 4.12 -25.30
C ARG A 217 -28.18 3.97 -26.81
N SER A 218 -28.42 2.75 -27.26
CA SER A 218 -29.09 2.53 -28.53
C SER A 218 -30.46 3.21 -28.45
N THR A 219 -30.69 4.21 -29.29
CA THR A 219 -32.03 4.68 -29.62
C THR A 219 -32.29 4.21 -31.04
N PRO A 220 -33.41 3.52 -31.32
CA PRO A 220 -33.69 2.99 -32.64
C PRO A 220 -34.28 4.08 -33.55
N CYS A 221 -33.85 4.09 -34.80
CA CYS A 221 -34.64 4.45 -35.98
C CYS A 221 -34.19 3.52 -37.11
#